data_AF-F3G4K3-F1
#
_entry.id   AF-F3G4K3-F1
#
_cell.length_a   1.000
_cell.length_b   1.000
_cell.length_c   1.000
_cell.angle_alpha   90.00
_cell.angle_beta   90.00
_cell.angle_gamma   90.00
#
_symmetry.space_group_name_H-M   'P 1'
#
loop_
_entity.id
_entity.type
_entity.pdbx_description
1 polymer ?
#
loop_
_entity_poly.entity_id
_entity_poly.type
_entity_poly.pdbx_seq_one_letter_code
_entity_poly.pdbx_strand_id
1 'polypeptide(L)'
;MTLPRTAPTQALNASLASDTYPPDFSKTTQELARTLLHPLKPELDVETTWLTYRDSEVEFDHGSNIHRVPLIPGLIEYFTGHLQWIDNDVVALHPPLDTPSPTPDTQQPDVKPPAIQPLGRAATVTFFTEVSEQLEQCYTQNLADYWSTATLDGETRSSRFVAEQIECLTSECAVLIALGKMTTGHYSLLSAALGPCATNATEGFADLQPHSVYSLSARDGDGPSLSLYGAFAIARRLRDAPVQPDLEELEDVLLFTPHDGLEAFASLQQLNDALVQRVTEPEYRGRLGDGVTAGQASPTNPTPVLQWQYPLMDGNFLSLLLARQVVAQQSVFAQTVQLARSQKMDAVCFEQMIANLLKPGIYFD
;
A
#
# COMPACT_ATOMS: atom_id res chain seq x y z
N MET A 1 8.07 43.74 -3.23
CA MET A 1 9.32 42.97 -3.11
C MET A 1 8.94 41.51 -3.06
N THR A 2 9.24 40.79 -4.13
CA THR A 2 8.97 39.36 -4.32
C THR A 2 10.07 38.56 -3.63
N LEU A 3 9.68 37.71 -2.67
CA LEU A 3 10.58 36.76 -2.03
C LEU A 3 11.07 35.72 -3.07
N PRO A 4 12.32 35.27 -2.98
CA PRO A 4 12.85 34.28 -3.91
C PRO A 4 12.24 32.90 -3.63
N ARG A 5 11.72 32.29 -4.68
CA ARG A 5 11.34 30.87 -4.78
C ARG A 5 12.59 30.04 -4.49
N THR A 6 12.67 29.44 -3.32
CA THR A 6 13.77 28.54 -2.94
C THR A 6 13.65 27.25 -3.75
N ALA A 7 14.78 26.83 -4.33
CA ALA A 7 14.94 25.59 -5.09
C ALA A 7 14.78 24.34 -4.19
N PRO A 8 14.52 23.16 -4.77
CA PRO A 8 13.50 22.23 -4.30
C PRO A 8 13.95 21.26 -3.21
N THR A 9 12.93 20.81 -2.49
CA THR A 9 12.64 19.65 -1.63
C THR A 9 13.26 18.29 -2.03
N GLN A 10 14.37 18.26 -2.75
CA GLN A 10 14.90 17.03 -3.37
C GLN A 10 15.93 16.32 -2.48
N ALA A 11 16.68 17.05 -1.66
CA ALA A 11 17.70 16.48 -0.77
C ALA A 11 17.13 15.87 0.52
N LEU A 12 15.96 16.31 0.97
CA LEU A 12 15.25 15.72 2.12
C LEU A 12 14.56 14.40 1.74
N ASN A 13 13.94 14.34 0.55
CA ASN A 13 13.22 13.14 0.10
C ASN A 13 14.10 11.90 -0.06
N ALA A 14 15.39 12.05 -0.39
CA ALA A 14 16.33 10.93 -0.49
C ALA A 14 16.65 10.26 0.87
N SER A 15 16.46 10.98 1.98
CA SER A 15 16.70 10.47 3.35
C SER A 15 15.45 9.85 4.01
N LEU A 16 14.30 9.89 3.32
CA LEU A 16 12.98 9.61 3.89
C LEU A 16 12.28 8.38 3.28
N ALA A 17 12.85 7.76 2.24
CA ALA A 17 12.25 6.56 1.67
C ALA A 17 12.43 5.38 2.63
N SER A 18 11.34 4.97 3.30
CA SER A 18 11.27 3.81 4.20
C SER A 18 12.05 2.61 3.66
N ASP A 19 12.80 1.92 4.51
CA ASP A 19 13.53 0.70 4.15
C ASP A 19 12.64 -0.54 4.12
N THR A 20 11.43 -0.45 4.67
CA THR A 20 10.45 -1.54 4.74
C THR A 20 9.22 -1.22 3.91
N TYR A 21 8.60 -2.28 3.38
CA TYR A 21 7.33 -2.22 2.65
C TYR A 21 6.25 -3.11 3.29
N PRO A 22 5.02 -2.60 3.50
CA PRO A 22 4.65 -1.18 3.38
C PRO A 22 5.46 -0.32 4.37
N PRO A 23 5.62 1.00 4.12
CA PRO A 23 6.22 1.91 5.07
C PRO A 23 5.54 1.80 6.44
N ASP A 24 6.30 1.91 7.52
CA ASP A 24 5.73 1.87 8.85
C ASP A 24 4.88 3.14 9.11
N PHE A 25 3.62 2.95 9.50
CA PHE A 25 2.68 4.04 9.71
C PHE A 25 3.10 4.89 10.92
N SER A 26 3.43 4.27 12.06
CA SER A 26 3.99 4.95 13.24
C SER A 26 5.23 5.75 12.91
N LYS A 27 6.16 5.19 12.11
CA LYS A 27 7.36 5.91 11.68
C LYS A 27 7.03 7.13 10.82
N THR A 28 6.07 6.99 9.90
CA THR A 28 5.58 8.12 9.10
C THR A 28 4.94 9.20 9.98
N THR A 29 4.10 8.80 10.94
CA THR A 29 3.52 9.71 11.94
C THR A 29 4.61 10.42 12.73
N GLN A 30 5.66 9.71 13.13
CA GLN A 30 6.78 10.25 13.89
C GLN A 30 7.58 11.29 13.10
N GLU A 31 7.89 11.02 11.83
CA GLU A 31 8.62 11.95 10.96
C GLU A 31 7.82 13.23 10.68
N LEU A 32 6.53 13.09 10.42
CA LEU A 32 5.60 14.23 10.26
C LEU A 32 5.49 15.02 11.57
N ALA A 33 5.27 14.34 12.69
CA ALA A 33 5.20 14.94 14.02
C ALA A 33 6.49 15.71 14.35
N ARG A 34 7.66 15.16 14.04
CA ARG A 34 8.96 15.81 14.27
C ARG A 34 9.08 17.10 13.45
N THR A 35 8.66 17.06 12.18
CA THR A 35 8.70 18.21 11.28
C THR A 35 7.80 19.34 11.76
N LEU A 36 6.60 19.01 12.28
CA LEU A 36 5.63 19.99 12.77
C LEU A 36 5.88 20.46 14.21
N LEU A 37 6.47 19.61 15.07
CA LEU A 37 6.76 19.94 16.46
C LEU A 37 8.02 20.80 16.60
N HIS A 38 9.04 20.57 15.77
CA HIS A 38 10.33 21.25 15.90
C HIS A 38 10.23 22.80 15.85
N PRO A 39 9.42 23.42 14.99
CA PRO A 39 9.19 24.87 15.01
C PRO A 39 8.43 25.38 16.24
N LEU A 40 7.57 24.55 16.84
CA LEU A 40 6.76 24.91 18.01
C LEU A 40 7.54 24.77 19.31
N LYS A 41 8.29 23.67 19.43
CA LYS A 41 9.02 23.30 20.64
C LYS A 41 10.21 22.37 20.32
N PRO A 42 11.36 22.91 19.90
CA PRO A 42 12.50 22.11 19.44
C PRO A 42 13.13 21.25 20.54
N GLU A 43 12.86 21.57 21.81
CA GLU A 43 13.38 20.82 22.96
C GLU A 43 12.59 19.54 23.23
N LEU A 44 11.39 19.38 22.67
CA LEU A 44 10.60 18.15 22.81
C LEU A 44 11.01 17.13 21.75
N ASP A 45 11.44 15.97 22.21
CA ASP A 45 11.69 14.82 21.35
C ASP A 45 10.41 14.00 21.19
N VAL A 46 9.96 13.83 19.95
CA VAL A 46 8.75 13.09 19.58
C VAL A 46 8.76 11.65 20.11
N GLU A 47 9.93 11.01 20.15
CA GLU A 47 10.05 9.59 20.58
C GLU A 47 9.78 9.40 22.07
N THR A 48 10.06 10.42 22.87
CA THR A 48 10.00 10.35 24.33
C THR A 48 8.91 11.23 24.93
N THR A 49 8.23 12.03 24.11
CA THR A 49 7.16 12.94 24.52
C THR A 49 5.87 12.18 24.85
N TRP A 50 5.19 12.63 25.90
CA TRP A 50 3.91 12.08 26.36
C TRP A 50 2.79 13.10 26.23
N LEU A 51 1.62 12.64 25.79
CA LEU A 51 0.37 13.37 25.84
C LEU A 51 -0.32 13.12 27.18
N THR A 52 -0.78 14.19 27.83
CA THR A 52 -1.72 14.10 28.95
C THR A 52 -3.04 14.75 28.56
N TYR A 53 -4.14 14.03 28.76
CA TYR A 53 -5.51 14.52 28.56
C TYR A 53 -6.42 13.97 29.65
N ARG A 54 -7.62 14.54 29.77
CA ARG A 54 -8.62 14.13 30.76
C ARG A 54 -9.94 13.83 30.06
N ASP A 55 -10.65 12.82 30.52
CA ASP A 55 -12.04 12.58 30.13
C ASP A 55 -12.94 13.76 30.59
N SER A 56 -13.67 14.34 29.65
CA SER A 56 -14.55 15.50 29.90
C SER A 56 -15.90 15.11 30.50
N GLU A 57 -16.32 13.85 30.42
CA GLU A 57 -17.65 13.38 30.84
C GLU A 57 -17.70 12.91 32.31
N VAL A 58 -16.56 12.66 32.93
CA VAL A 58 -16.49 12.13 34.30
C VAL A 58 -16.29 13.26 35.31
N GLU A 59 -17.13 13.31 36.34
CA GLU A 59 -17.00 14.27 37.46
C GLU A 59 -15.60 14.20 38.10
N PHE A 60 -15.15 15.34 38.63
CA PHE A 60 -13.79 15.59 39.09
C PHE A 60 -13.44 14.73 40.32
N ASP A 61 -13.08 13.47 40.09
CA ASP A 61 -12.56 12.57 41.12
C ASP A 61 -11.04 12.47 41.00
N HIS A 62 -10.36 12.43 42.15
CA HIS A 62 -8.93 12.71 42.31
C HIS A 62 -7.99 11.67 41.64
N GLY A 63 -7.89 11.70 40.31
CA GLY A 63 -6.81 11.08 39.53
C GLY A 63 -7.20 9.94 38.58
N SER A 64 -8.44 9.43 38.61
CA SER A 64 -8.88 8.31 37.77
C SER A 64 -9.15 8.67 36.31
N ASN A 65 -9.35 9.96 36.01
CA ASN A 65 -9.83 10.42 34.69
C ASN A 65 -8.72 11.07 33.85
N ILE A 66 -7.46 10.99 34.30
CA ILE A 66 -6.30 11.57 33.59
C ILE A 66 -5.59 10.45 32.85
N HIS A 67 -5.56 10.56 31.52
CA HIS A 67 -4.88 9.62 30.64
C HIS A 67 -3.50 10.16 30.29
N ARG A 68 -2.53 9.24 30.23
CA ARG A 68 -1.15 9.51 29.82
C ARG A 68 -0.76 8.48 28.79
N VAL A 69 -0.50 8.93 27.57
CA VAL A 69 -0.14 8.07 26.45
C VAL A 69 1.10 8.59 25.75
N PRO A 70 1.94 7.72 25.15
CA PRO A 70 3.02 8.17 24.30
C PRO A 70 2.46 8.97 23.12
N LEU A 71 3.25 9.92 22.60
CA LEU A 71 2.76 10.87 21.60
C LEU A 71 2.28 10.19 20.30
N ILE A 72 3.03 9.21 19.77
CA ILE A 72 2.71 8.58 18.49
C ILE A 72 1.39 7.81 18.51
N PRO A 73 1.14 6.88 19.45
CA PRO A 73 -0.17 6.25 19.60
C PRO A 73 -1.31 7.27 19.75
N GLY A 74 -1.11 8.33 20.54
CA GLY A 74 -2.12 9.38 20.70
C GLY A 74 -2.44 10.13 19.40
N LEU A 75 -1.44 10.40 18.56
CA LEU A 75 -1.65 11.03 17.24
C LEU A 75 -2.40 10.09 16.28
N ILE A 76 -2.10 8.79 16.30
CA ILE A 76 -2.78 7.78 15.48
C ILE A 76 -4.23 7.61 15.94
N GLU A 77 -4.48 7.53 17.25
CA GLU A 77 -5.82 7.46 17.83
C GLU A 77 -6.64 8.73 17.51
N TYR A 78 -6.00 9.90 17.50
CA TYR A 78 -6.68 11.13 17.09
C TYR A 78 -7.00 11.13 15.59
N PHE A 79 -6.09 10.63 14.75
CA PHE A 79 -6.29 10.50 13.31
C PHE A 79 -7.42 9.54 12.91
N THR A 80 -7.56 8.45 13.66
CA THR A 80 -8.62 7.43 13.51
C THR A 80 -9.92 7.82 14.23
N GLY A 81 -9.94 8.93 14.97
CA GLY A 81 -11.11 9.38 15.73
C GLY A 81 -11.41 8.54 16.97
N HIS A 82 -10.51 7.64 17.40
CA HIS A 82 -10.57 6.98 18.70
C HIS A 82 -10.38 7.99 19.84
N LEU A 83 -9.43 8.91 19.68
CA LEU A 83 -9.23 10.05 20.56
C LEU A 83 -9.89 11.29 19.92
N GLN A 84 -10.78 11.96 20.66
CA GLN A 84 -11.42 13.20 20.19
C GLN A 84 -11.45 14.26 21.30
N TRP A 85 -11.22 15.51 20.93
CA TRP A 85 -11.24 16.64 21.87
C TRP A 85 -12.64 17.08 22.31
N ILE A 86 -13.69 16.54 21.68
CA ILE A 86 -15.07 16.74 22.13
C ILE A 86 -15.33 15.97 23.44
N ASP A 87 -14.74 14.78 23.56
CA ASP A 87 -14.90 13.89 24.72
C ASP A 87 -13.74 14.06 25.72
N ASN A 88 -12.67 14.76 25.33
CA ASN A 88 -11.43 14.86 26.11
C ASN A 88 -10.87 16.29 26.18
N ASP A 89 -10.45 16.69 27.38
CA ASP A 89 -9.73 17.93 27.64
C ASP A 89 -8.21 17.70 27.58
N VAL A 90 -7.57 18.25 26.56
CA VAL A 90 -6.10 18.27 26.46
C VAL A 90 -5.50 19.05 27.63
N VAL A 91 -4.54 18.45 28.32
CA VAL A 91 -3.77 19.09 29.39
C VAL A 91 -2.50 19.70 28.79
N ALA A 92 -1.59 18.86 28.28
CA ALA A 92 -0.33 19.30 27.68
C ALA A 92 0.47 18.14 27.03
N LEU A 93 1.48 18.49 26.25
CA LEU A 93 2.58 17.60 25.88
C LEU A 93 3.77 17.82 26.81
N HIS A 94 4.29 16.73 27.37
CA HIS A 94 5.36 16.76 28.36
C HIS A 94 6.58 15.97 27.86
N PRO A 95 7.81 16.40 28.23
CA PRO A 95 8.99 15.56 28.06
C PRO A 95 8.82 14.23 28.85
N PRO A 96 9.65 13.21 28.59
CA PRO A 96 9.66 12.00 29.39
C PRO A 96 9.86 12.36 30.88
N LEU A 97 8.93 11.90 31.72
CA LEU A 97 9.01 12.09 33.15
C LEU A 97 10.05 11.10 33.71
N ASP A 98 11.26 11.59 33.97
CA ASP A 98 12.15 10.93 34.92
C ASP A 98 11.44 10.97 36.29
N THR A 99 10.87 9.84 36.73
CA THR A 99 10.15 9.54 38.00
C THR A 99 8.61 9.68 38.01
N PRO A 100 7.90 8.74 38.68
CA PRO A 100 6.45 8.77 38.81
C PRO A 100 6.03 9.98 39.62
N SER A 101 5.23 10.87 39.02
CA SER A 101 4.72 12.04 39.74
C SER A 101 3.79 11.64 40.88
N PRO A 102 3.81 12.39 41.99
CA PRO A 102 3.08 12.04 43.19
C PRO A 102 1.57 12.16 42.98
N THR A 103 0.82 11.34 43.70
CA THR A 103 -0.62 11.47 43.89
C THR A 103 -1.01 12.88 44.38
N PRO A 104 -2.24 13.35 44.08
CA PRO A 104 -2.69 14.73 44.30
C PRO A 104 -2.56 15.26 45.75
N ASP A 105 -2.38 14.38 46.74
CA ASP A 105 -2.33 14.72 48.17
C ASP A 105 -0.96 15.19 48.69
N THR A 106 0.09 15.19 47.89
CA THR A 106 1.40 15.71 48.29
C THR A 106 1.70 17.03 47.60
N GLN A 107 1.16 18.12 48.15
CA GLN A 107 1.72 19.45 47.96
C GLN A 107 3.12 19.49 48.59
N GLN A 108 4.13 19.06 47.84
CA GLN A 108 5.53 19.26 48.21
C GLN A 108 6.06 20.52 47.50
N PRO A 109 6.53 21.54 48.22
CA PRO A 109 6.94 22.83 47.62
C PRO A 109 8.22 22.80 46.79
N ASP A 110 8.92 21.66 46.68
CA ASP A 110 10.25 21.53 46.06
C ASP A 110 10.26 20.62 44.82
N VAL A 111 9.19 20.59 44.02
CA VAL A 111 9.26 19.98 42.69
C VAL A 111 10.00 20.94 41.77
N LYS A 112 11.28 20.63 41.49
CA LYS A 112 12.09 21.36 40.52
C LYS A 112 11.30 21.43 39.20
N PRO A 113 11.07 22.64 38.63
CA PRO A 113 10.35 22.75 37.38
C PRO A 113 11.02 21.87 36.32
N PRO A 114 10.24 21.18 35.47
CA PRO A 114 10.80 20.31 34.45
C PRO A 114 11.78 21.10 33.59
N ALA A 115 12.92 20.49 33.26
CA ALA A 115 13.98 21.15 32.49
C ALA A 115 13.49 21.64 31.12
N ILE A 116 12.46 20.99 30.58
CA ILE A 116 11.76 21.37 29.36
C ILE A 116 10.32 21.73 29.74
N GLN A 117 9.89 22.94 29.38
CA GLN A 117 8.51 23.36 29.59
C GLN A 117 7.55 22.60 28.67
N PRO A 118 6.38 22.17 29.18
CA PRO A 118 5.41 21.46 28.37
C PRO A 118 4.78 22.36 27.30
N LEU A 119 4.31 21.75 26.21
CA LEU A 119 3.48 22.44 25.22
C LEU A 119 2.06 22.58 25.78
N GLY A 120 1.56 23.82 25.86
CA GLY A 120 0.25 24.09 26.44
C GLY A 120 -0.93 23.55 25.62
N ARG A 121 -2.12 23.52 26.23
CA ARG A 121 -3.38 23.00 25.64
C ARG A 121 -3.64 23.48 24.21
N ALA A 122 -3.68 24.81 23.99
CA ALA A 122 -4.05 25.35 22.68
C ALA A 122 -3.09 24.93 21.56
N ALA A 123 -1.78 25.01 21.82
CA ALA A 123 -0.77 24.59 20.85
C ALA A 123 -0.76 23.07 20.63
N THR A 124 -1.07 22.28 21.65
CA THR A 124 -1.22 20.82 21.52
C THR A 124 -2.41 20.45 20.64
N VAL A 125 -3.57 21.10 20.85
CA VAL A 125 -4.76 20.89 20.01
C VAL A 125 -4.45 21.24 18.55
N THR A 126 -3.82 22.39 18.29
CA THR A 126 -3.42 22.80 16.93
C THR A 126 -2.47 21.78 16.30
N PHE A 127 -1.44 21.36 17.04
CA PHE A 127 -0.47 20.37 16.56
C PHE A 127 -1.12 19.03 16.17
N PHE A 128 -2.03 18.49 16.99
CA PHE A 128 -2.73 17.24 16.67
C PHE A 128 -3.62 17.37 15.44
N THR A 129 -4.32 18.49 15.30
CA THR A 129 -5.13 18.77 14.10
C THR A 129 -4.26 18.85 12.85
N GLU A 130 -3.16 19.60 12.88
CA GLU A 130 -2.25 19.74 11.73
C GLU A 130 -1.62 18.40 11.32
N VAL A 131 -1.23 17.56 12.27
CA VAL A 131 -0.74 16.20 11.98
C VAL A 131 -1.84 15.37 11.33
N SER A 132 -3.05 15.34 11.92
CA SER A 132 -4.17 14.53 11.42
C SER A 132 -4.59 14.91 10.00
N GLU A 133 -4.60 16.20 9.67
CA GLU A 133 -4.95 16.71 8.34
C GLU A 133 -3.91 16.33 7.26
N GLN A 134 -2.64 16.18 7.64
CA GLN A 134 -1.55 15.91 6.69
C GLN A 134 -1.15 14.42 6.61
N LEU A 135 -1.49 13.61 7.62
CA LEU A 135 -0.96 12.26 7.78
C LEU A 135 -1.38 11.31 6.65
N GLU A 136 -2.63 11.40 6.19
CA GLU A 136 -3.13 10.57 5.08
C GLU A 136 -2.36 10.85 3.78
N GLN A 137 -2.17 12.13 3.44
CA GLN A 137 -1.41 12.54 2.26
C GLN A 137 0.07 12.15 2.38
N CYS A 138 0.68 12.37 3.55
CA CYS A 138 2.07 12.05 3.82
C CYS A 138 2.34 10.54 3.64
N TYR A 139 1.51 9.68 4.23
CA TYR A 139 1.66 8.24 4.09
C TYR A 139 1.39 7.75 2.67
N THR A 140 0.39 8.32 1.98
CA THR A 140 0.10 8.02 0.57
C THR A 140 1.30 8.36 -0.33
N GLN A 141 1.98 9.46 -0.05
CA GLN A 141 3.21 9.84 -0.75
C GLN A 141 4.35 8.87 -0.44
N ASN A 142 4.55 8.51 0.83
CA ASN A 142 5.58 7.54 1.24
C ASN A 142 5.41 6.16 0.56
N LEU A 143 4.17 5.72 0.32
CA LEU A 143 3.90 4.50 -0.46
C LEU A 143 4.43 4.58 -1.90
N ALA A 144 4.32 5.73 -2.57
CA ALA A 144 4.85 5.93 -3.91
C ALA A 144 6.37 6.18 -3.92
N ASP A 145 6.86 6.94 -2.94
CA ASP A 145 8.27 7.31 -2.82
C ASP A 145 9.13 6.08 -2.52
N TYR A 146 8.61 5.09 -1.79
CA TYR A 146 9.27 3.81 -1.57
C TYR A 146 9.76 3.19 -2.89
N TRP A 147 8.90 3.17 -3.92
CA TRP A 147 9.17 2.54 -5.21
C TRP A 147 10.00 3.42 -6.15
N SER A 148 9.80 4.73 -6.09
CA SER A 148 10.32 5.68 -7.09
C SER A 148 11.60 6.40 -6.66
N THR A 149 11.94 6.42 -5.37
CA THR A 149 13.16 7.08 -4.89
C THR A 149 14.38 6.26 -5.29
N ALA A 150 15.33 6.91 -5.97
CA ALA A 150 16.60 6.31 -6.34
C ALA A 150 17.46 6.07 -5.09
N THR A 151 18.07 4.89 -5.03
CA THR A 151 19.11 4.55 -4.06
C THR A 151 20.41 5.31 -4.37
N LEU A 152 21.39 5.23 -3.47
CA LEU A 152 22.71 5.86 -3.65
C LEU A 152 23.42 5.41 -4.95
N ASP A 153 23.09 4.21 -5.43
CA ASP A 153 23.63 3.64 -6.66
C ASP A 153 22.89 4.13 -7.93
N GLY A 154 21.88 4.98 -7.78
CA GLY A 154 21.08 5.55 -8.87
C GLY A 154 19.92 4.68 -9.35
N GLU A 155 19.80 3.45 -8.87
CA GLU A 155 18.69 2.54 -9.17
C GLU A 155 17.48 2.78 -8.24
N THR A 156 16.27 2.65 -8.78
CA THR A 156 15.04 2.70 -7.98
C THR A 156 14.69 1.30 -7.47
N ARG A 157 13.90 1.21 -6.38
CA ARG A 157 13.37 -0.08 -5.93
C ARG A 157 12.47 -0.72 -7.00
N SER A 158 11.76 0.10 -7.77
CA SER A 158 10.96 -0.38 -8.91
C SER A 158 11.81 -1.02 -10.01
N SER A 159 12.94 -0.43 -10.41
CA SER A 159 13.80 -1.01 -11.44
C SER A 159 14.43 -2.32 -10.99
N ARG A 160 14.86 -2.38 -9.72
CA ARG A 160 15.38 -3.62 -9.13
C ARG A 160 14.33 -4.72 -9.08
N PHE A 161 13.13 -4.39 -8.62
CA PHE A 161 12.01 -5.34 -8.59
C PHE A 161 11.71 -5.88 -9.99
N VAL A 162 11.65 -5.03 -11.01
CA VAL A 162 11.43 -5.46 -12.40
C VAL A 162 12.55 -6.38 -12.90
N ALA A 163 13.81 -6.09 -12.58
CA ALA A 163 14.93 -6.95 -12.93
C ALA A 163 14.84 -8.34 -12.26
N GLU A 164 14.52 -8.38 -10.96
CA GLU A 164 14.27 -9.62 -10.20
C GLU A 164 13.10 -10.41 -10.81
N GLN A 165 12.01 -9.74 -11.19
CA GLN A 165 10.87 -10.38 -11.86
C GLN A 165 11.25 -11.03 -13.19
N ILE A 166 12.07 -10.36 -14.00
CA ILE A 166 12.55 -10.92 -15.27
C ILE A 166 13.36 -12.20 -15.01
N GLU A 167 14.24 -12.20 -14.01
CA GLU A 167 15.04 -13.37 -13.64
C GLU A 167 14.17 -14.52 -13.12
N CYS A 168 13.21 -14.22 -12.22
CA CYS A 168 12.28 -15.19 -11.67
C CYS A 168 11.45 -15.85 -12.77
N LEU A 169 10.79 -15.07 -13.64
CA LEU A 169 9.96 -15.59 -14.73
C LEU A 169 10.77 -16.43 -15.72
N THR A 170 11.99 -15.98 -16.06
CA THR A 170 12.88 -16.70 -16.97
C THR A 170 13.30 -18.05 -16.38
N SER A 171 13.66 -18.06 -15.10
CA SER A 171 14.07 -19.26 -14.37
C SER A 171 12.91 -20.25 -14.20
N GLU A 172 11.74 -19.75 -13.82
CA GLU A 172 10.52 -20.55 -13.69
C GLU A 172 10.16 -21.22 -15.03
N CYS A 173 10.19 -20.47 -16.13
CA CYS A 173 9.93 -21.03 -17.46
C CYS A 173 10.91 -22.15 -17.82
N ALA A 174 12.20 -21.99 -17.50
CA ALA A 174 13.21 -23.02 -17.73
C ALA A 174 12.93 -24.30 -16.91
N VAL A 175 12.50 -24.16 -15.66
CA VAL A 175 12.06 -25.29 -14.82
C VAL A 175 10.83 -25.97 -15.42
N LEU A 176 9.83 -25.20 -15.85
CA LEU A 176 8.61 -25.75 -16.46
C LEU A 176 8.88 -26.47 -17.79
N ILE A 177 9.88 -26.05 -18.56
CA ILE A 177 10.38 -26.81 -19.72
C ILE A 177 10.99 -28.14 -19.30
N ALA A 178 11.86 -28.13 -18.27
CA ALA A 178 12.48 -29.36 -17.77
C ALA A 178 11.45 -30.36 -17.23
N LEU A 179 10.33 -29.87 -16.69
CA LEU A 179 9.19 -30.67 -16.24
C LEU A 179 8.23 -31.08 -17.37
N GLY A 180 8.49 -30.68 -18.62
CA GLY A 180 7.64 -30.99 -19.77
C GLY A 180 6.29 -30.25 -19.79
N LYS A 181 6.10 -29.24 -18.94
CA LYS A 181 4.90 -28.39 -18.88
C LYS A 181 4.94 -27.24 -19.88
N MET A 182 6.12 -26.87 -20.34
CA MET A 182 6.34 -25.82 -21.34
C MET A 182 7.33 -26.28 -22.40
N THR A 183 7.47 -25.50 -23.47
CA THR A 183 8.37 -25.78 -24.60
C THR A 183 9.38 -24.63 -24.76
N THR A 184 10.45 -24.87 -25.53
CA THR A 184 11.39 -23.81 -25.90
C THR A 184 10.72 -22.66 -26.68
N GLY A 185 9.61 -22.94 -27.39
CA GLY A 185 8.80 -21.91 -28.04
C GLY A 185 8.13 -20.95 -27.05
N HIS A 186 7.65 -21.48 -25.91
CA HIS A 186 7.12 -20.67 -24.81
C HIS A 186 8.21 -19.79 -24.18
N TYR A 187 9.41 -20.32 -23.98
CA TYR A 187 10.53 -19.53 -23.47
C TYR A 187 10.91 -18.38 -24.41
N SER A 188 10.96 -18.63 -25.73
CA SER A 188 11.20 -17.59 -26.72
C SER A 188 10.10 -16.51 -26.70
N LEU A 189 8.84 -16.91 -26.56
CA LEU A 189 7.70 -15.99 -26.42
C LEU A 189 7.84 -15.11 -25.18
N LEU A 190 8.14 -15.71 -24.01
CA LEU A 190 8.35 -14.99 -22.76
C LEU A 190 9.55 -14.03 -22.87
N SER A 191 10.71 -14.52 -23.30
CA SER A 191 11.93 -13.72 -23.41
C SER A 191 11.76 -12.52 -24.34
N ALA A 192 11.05 -12.70 -25.45
CA ALA A 192 10.78 -11.62 -26.39
C ALA A 192 9.84 -10.55 -25.79
N ALA A 193 8.85 -10.94 -24.98
CA ALA A 193 7.99 -10.00 -24.26
C ALA A 193 8.71 -9.29 -23.10
N LEU A 194 9.64 -9.98 -22.42
CA LEU A 194 10.43 -9.40 -21.32
C LEU A 194 11.53 -8.46 -21.80
N GLY A 195 11.98 -8.57 -23.06
CA GLY A 195 13.03 -7.72 -23.64
C GLY A 195 12.81 -6.21 -23.42
N PRO A 196 11.65 -5.65 -23.81
CA PRO A 196 11.28 -4.25 -23.51
C PRO A 196 11.29 -3.88 -22.02
N CYS A 197 11.08 -4.85 -21.12
CA CYS A 197 11.07 -4.60 -19.67
C CYS A 197 12.49 -4.50 -19.08
N ALA A 198 13.47 -5.16 -19.71
CA ALA A 198 14.86 -5.19 -19.25
C ALA A 198 15.62 -3.88 -19.53
N THR A 199 15.11 -3.06 -20.45
CA THR A 199 15.74 -1.79 -20.83
C THR A 199 15.10 -0.63 -20.09
N ASN A 200 15.92 0.16 -19.37
CA ASN A 200 15.48 1.40 -18.71
C ASN A 200 15.12 2.55 -19.68
N ALA A 201 15.22 2.32 -20.98
CA ALA A 201 14.78 3.32 -21.95
C ALA A 201 13.25 3.40 -21.88
N THR A 202 12.71 4.60 -22.06
CA THR A 202 11.26 4.89 -22.05
C THR A 202 10.76 5.28 -23.43
N GLU A 203 11.64 5.43 -24.42
CA GLU A 203 11.30 5.88 -25.78
C GLU A 203 11.42 4.73 -26.79
N GLY A 204 10.36 4.52 -27.59
CA GLY A 204 10.38 3.67 -28.79
C GLY A 204 9.92 2.20 -28.64
N PHE A 205 9.35 1.79 -27.50
CA PHE A 205 9.02 0.37 -27.25
C PHE A 205 7.79 -0.17 -27.96
N ALA A 206 6.85 0.70 -28.36
CA ALA A 206 5.68 0.29 -29.12
C ALA A 206 6.08 -0.36 -30.47
N ASP A 207 7.18 0.10 -31.08
CA ASP A 207 7.70 -0.44 -32.34
C ASP A 207 8.52 -1.74 -32.16
N LEU A 208 8.73 -2.20 -30.92
CA LEU A 208 9.62 -3.33 -30.59
C LEU A 208 8.91 -4.52 -29.93
N GLN A 209 7.63 -4.41 -29.58
CA GLN A 209 6.92 -5.49 -28.90
C GLN A 209 6.44 -6.56 -29.92
N PRO A 210 7.01 -7.77 -29.91
CA PRO A 210 6.72 -8.76 -30.94
C PRO A 210 5.41 -9.54 -30.71
N HIS A 211 4.82 -9.38 -29.52
CA HIS A 211 3.72 -10.21 -28.99
C HIS A 211 2.74 -9.35 -28.21
N SER A 212 1.44 -9.65 -28.29
CA SER A 212 0.46 -8.95 -27.47
C SER A 212 0.59 -9.36 -26.01
N VAL A 213 0.67 -8.37 -25.13
CA VAL A 213 0.65 -8.58 -23.68
C VAL A 213 -0.63 -7.98 -23.13
N TYR A 214 -1.28 -8.67 -22.22
CA TYR A 214 -2.56 -8.29 -21.63
C TYR A 214 -2.46 -8.27 -20.12
N SER A 215 -3.00 -7.24 -19.47
CA SER A 215 -3.35 -7.34 -18.05
C SER A 215 -4.60 -8.18 -17.90
N LEU A 216 -4.83 -8.74 -16.71
CA LEU A 216 -6.08 -9.45 -16.41
C LEU A 216 -6.99 -8.58 -15.55
N SER A 217 -8.26 -8.51 -15.94
CA SER A 217 -9.32 -8.03 -15.07
C SER A 217 -10.59 -8.86 -15.26
N ALA A 218 -11.47 -8.82 -14.28
CA ALA A 218 -12.73 -9.55 -14.27
C ALA A 218 -13.87 -8.61 -13.90
N ARG A 219 -15.03 -8.75 -14.54
CA ARG A 219 -16.24 -8.01 -14.17
C ARG A 219 -17.28 -8.96 -13.59
N ASP A 220 -17.85 -8.58 -12.45
CA ASP A 220 -19.03 -9.22 -11.87
C ASP A 220 -20.29 -8.45 -12.29
N GLY A 221 -21.03 -8.98 -13.27
CA GLY A 221 -22.24 -8.33 -13.82
C GLY A 221 -21.98 -6.92 -14.36
N ASP A 222 -22.74 -5.94 -13.88
CA ASP A 222 -22.59 -4.51 -14.20
C ASP A 222 -21.65 -3.76 -13.23
N GLY A 223 -20.95 -4.49 -12.35
CA GLY A 223 -20.02 -3.93 -11.38
C GLY A 223 -18.74 -3.34 -12.01
N PRO A 224 -17.90 -2.68 -11.20
CA PRO A 224 -16.59 -2.24 -11.63
C PRO A 224 -15.71 -3.43 -12.03
N SER A 225 -14.76 -3.20 -12.95
CA SER A 225 -13.79 -4.22 -13.33
C SER A 225 -12.77 -4.41 -12.20
N LEU A 226 -12.69 -5.63 -11.68
CA LEU A 226 -11.70 -6.07 -10.71
C LEU A 226 -10.40 -6.38 -11.42
N SER A 227 -9.36 -5.58 -11.20
CA SER A 227 -8.04 -5.85 -11.76
C SER A 227 -7.32 -6.92 -10.94
N LEU A 228 -6.76 -7.93 -11.61
CA LEU A 228 -5.85 -8.89 -10.98
C LEU A 228 -4.44 -8.29 -11.03
N TYR A 229 -4.09 -7.52 -10.01
CA TYR A 229 -2.79 -6.86 -9.94
C TYR A 229 -1.64 -7.88 -9.99
N GLY A 230 -0.65 -7.61 -10.84
CA GLY A 230 0.49 -8.50 -11.07
C GLY A 230 0.24 -9.65 -12.05
N ALA A 231 -1.01 -9.95 -12.41
CA ALA A 231 -1.31 -10.99 -13.40
C ALA A 231 -1.25 -10.43 -14.83
N PHE A 232 -0.72 -11.24 -15.75
CA PHE A 232 -0.66 -10.91 -17.16
C PHE A 232 -0.74 -12.13 -18.07
N ALA A 233 -1.11 -11.93 -19.32
CA ALA A 233 -1.04 -12.93 -20.37
C ALA A 233 -0.21 -12.42 -21.55
N ILE A 234 0.51 -13.32 -22.21
CA ILE A 234 1.28 -13.04 -23.44
C ILE A 234 0.72 -13.95 -24.53
N ALA A 235 0.22 -13.37 -25.62
CA ALA A 235 -0.19 -14.11 -26.80
C ALA A 235 0.81 -13.92 -27.93
N ARG A 236 1.14 -15.00 -28.64
CA ARG A 236 2.13 -14.97 -29.72
C ARG A 236 1.81 -13.93 -30.80
N ARG A 237 0.55 -13.77 -31.20
CA ARG A 237 0.18 -12.80 -32.25
C ARG A 237 0.10 -11.40 -31.66
N LEU A 238 0.79 -10.46 -32.31
CA LEU A 238 0.64 -9.03 -32.06
C LEU A 238 -0.71 -8.54 -32.62
N ARG A 239 -1.41 -7.72 -31.84
CA ARG A 239 -2.74 -7.21 -32.14
C ARG A 239 -2.86 -5.76 -31.69
N ASP A 240 -3.60 -4.98 -32.47
CA ASP A 240 -3.82 -3.55 -32.25
C ASP A 240 -5.05 -3.23 -31.37
N ALA A 241 -5.83 -4.26 -31.00
CA ALA A 241 -7.05 -4.10 -30.20
C ALA A 241 -7.21 -5.23 -29.16
N PRO A 242 -7.92 -4.97 -28.04
CA PRO A 242 -8.30 -5.99 -27.08
C PRO A 242 -9.09 -7.12 -27.76
N VAL A 243 -8.74 -8.36 -27.46
CA VAL A 243 -9.35 -9.55 -28.08
C VAL A 243 -10.59 -9.97 -27.31
N GLN A 244 -11.64 -10.38 -28.04
CA GLN A 244 -12.69 -11.21 -27.47
C GLN A 244 -12.23 -12.68 -27.52
N PRO A 245 -12.25 -13.40 -26.38
CA PRO A 245 -11.69 -14.75 -26.26
C PRO A 245 -12.50 -15.84 -26.99
N ASP A 246 -13.54 -15.47 -27.72
CA ASP A 246 -14.47 -16.35 -28.45
C ASP A 246 -13.91 -16.85 -29.79
N LEU A 247 -12.75 -16.35 -30.22
CA LEU A 247 -12.04 -16.81 -31.41
C LEU A 247 -11.10 -17.98 -31.05
N GLU A 248 -11.43 -19.19 -31.52
CA GLU A 248 -10.63 -20.42 -31.41
C GLU A 248 -9.38 -20.38 -32.32
N GLU A 249 -8.60 -19.32 -32.22
CA GLU A 249 -7.35 -19.19 -32.94
C GLU A 249 -6.24 -19.90 -32.18
N LEU A 250 -5.68 -20.96 -32.78
CA LEU A 250 -4.52 -21.66 -32.23
C LEU A 250 -3.30 -20.72 -32.24
N GLU A 251 -2.77 -20.49 -31.05
CA GLU A 251 -1.53 -19.77 -30.79
C GLU A 251 -1.02 -20.09 -29.38
N ASP A 252 0.29 -20.07 -29.18
CA ASP A 252 0.81 -20.24 -27.83
C ASP A 252 0.51 -18.98 -27.01
N VAL A 253 -0.05 -19.21 -25.84
CA VAL A 253 -0.39 -18.18 -24.86
C VAL A 253 0.25 -18.56 -23.54
N LEU A 254 0.85 -17.57 -22.88
CA LEU A 254 1.35 -17.68 -21.52
C LEU A 254 0.45 -16.90 -20.59
N LEU A 255 0.11 -17.47 -19.45
CA LEU A 255 -0.52 -16.78 -18.33
C LEU A 255 0.48 -16.76 -17.17
N PHE A 256 0.62 -15.63 -16.52
CA PHE A 256 1.22 -15.54 -15.20
C PHE A 256 0.17 -15.07 -14.21
N THR A 257 0.01 -15.80 -13.10
CA THR A 257 -0.70 -15.31 -11.91
C THR A 257 0.23 -15.37 -10.70
N PRO A 258 0.15 -14.42 -9.75
CA PRO A 258 1.01 -14.42 -8.56
C PRO A 258 0.92 -15.69 -7.70
N HIS A 259 -0.18 -16.45 -7.80
CA HIS A 259 -0.39 -17.64 -6.96
C HIS A 259 -0.11 -18.96 -7.67
N ASP A 260 -0.31 -19.02 -8.99
CA ASP A 260 -0.18 -20.27 -9.75
C ASP A 260 1.08 -20.28 -10.65
N GLY A 261 1.76 -19.13 -10.76
CA GLY A 261 2.97 -18.98 -11.56
C GLY A 261 2.67 -18.93 -13.06
N LEU A 262 3.64 -19.41 -13.85
CA LEU A 262 3.59 -19.47 -15.30
C LEU A 262 2.85 -20.71 -15.81
N GLU A 263 1.91 -20.49 -16.74
CA GLU A 263 1.11 -21.53 -17.36
C GLU A 263 1.03 -21.33 -18.89
N ALA A 264 0.97 -22.44 -19.62
CA ALA A 264 0.92 -22.45 -21.08
C ALA A 264 -0.43 -22.94 -21.59
N PHE A 265 -0.95 -22.26 -22.62
CA PHE A 265 -2.20 -22.57 -23.29
C PHE A 265 -2.02 -22.55 -24.81
N ALA A 266 -2.85 -23.31 -25.51
CA ALA A 266 -2.83 -23.41 -26.97
C ALA A 266 -3.72 -22.39 -27.69
N SER A 267 -4.46 -21.57 -26.93
CA SER A 267 -5.24 -20.43 -27.44
C SER A 267 -5.68 -19.50 -26.30
N LEU A 268 -6.08 -18.27 -26.65
CA LEU A 268 -6.71 -17.34 -25.71
C LEU A 268 -8.05 -17.87 -25.18
N GLN A 269 -8.79 -18.61 -26.01
CA GLN A 269 -10.02 -19.27 -25.60
C GLN A 269 -9.75 -20.31 -24.50
N GLN A 270 -8.74 -21.18 -24.67
CA GLN A 270 -8.40 -22.19 -23.67
C GLN A 270 -7.98 -21.55 -22.33
N LEU A 271 -7.20 -20.46 -22.39
CA LEU A 271 -6.87 -19.66 -21.21
C LEU A 271 -8.14 -19.14 -20.54
N ASN A 272 -9.03 -18.53 -21.32
CA ASN A 272 -10.27 -17.95 -20.81
C ASN A 272 -11.18 -19.00 -20.16
N ASP A 273 -11.36 -20.15 -20.81
CA ASP A 273 -12.16 -21.26 -20.30
C ASP A 273 -11.58 -21.81 -18.98
N ALA A 274 -10.24 -21.92 -18.89
CA ALA A 274 -9.57 -22.30 -17.66
C ALA A 274 -9.83 -21.29 -16.53
N LEU A 275 -9.76 -19.98 -16.82
CA LEU A 275 -10.06 -18.94 -15.82
C LEU A 275 -11.54 -18.94 -15.41
N VAL A 276 -12.47 -19.14 -16.34
CA VAL A 276 -13.92 -19.29 -16.04
C VAL A 276 -14.15 -20.50 -15.13
N GLN A 277 -13.47 -21.61 -15.40
CA GLN A 277 -13.57 -22.81 -14.56
C GLN A 277 -13.00 -22.57 -13.16
N ARG A 278 -11.83 -21.95 -13.02
CA ARG A 278 -11.21 -21.68 -11.70
C ARG A 278 -12.09 -20.84 -10.79
N VAL A 279 -12.86 -19.90 -11.33
CA VAL A 279 -13.77 -19.06 -10.53
C VAL A 279 -14.88 -19.86 -9.85
N THR A 280 -15.16 -21.08 -10.32
CA THR A 280 -16.08 -22.00 -9.64
C THR A 280 -15.48 -22.61 -8.37
N GLU A 281 -14.15 -22.55 -8.21
CA GLU A 281 -13.44 -23.04 -7.04
C GLU A 281 -13.49 -22.00 -5.92
N PRO A 282 -14.00 -22.33 -4.72
CA PRO A 282 -14.10 -21.40 -3.61
C PRO A 282 -12.75 -20.80 -3.19
N GLU A 283 -11.68 -21.59 -3.27
CA GLU A 283 -10.32 -21.16 -2.91
C GLU A 283 -9.79 -20.11 -3.89
N TYR A 284 -10.01 -20.29 -5.19
CA TYR A 284 -9.63 -19.30 -6.20
C TYR A 284 -10.46 -18.02 -6.06
N ARG A 285 -11.77 -18.15 -5.79
CA ARG A 285 -12.65 -16.98 -5.56
C ARG A 285 -12.23 -16.18 -4.33
N GLY A 286 -11.82 -16.87 -3.25
CA GLY A 286 -11.26 -16.23 -2.06
C GLY A 286 -9.97 -15.45 -2.35
N ARG A 287 -9.12 -15.95 -3.26
CA ARG A 287 -7.89 -15.27 -3.71
C ARG A 287 -8.16 -14.01 -4.54
N LEU A 288 -9.28 -13.92 -5.25
CA LEU A 288 -9.68 -12.71 -6.01
C LEU A 288 -10.12 -11.54 -5.10
N GLY A 289 -10.26 -11.78 -3.78
CA GLY A 289 -10.56 -10.77 -2.78
C GLY A 289 -12.06 -10.46 -2.63
N ASP A 290 -12.38 -9.62 -1.63
CA ASP A 290 -13.74 -9.29 -1.19
C ASP A 290 -14.60 -8.55 -2.23
N GLY A 291 -13.99 -8.10 -3.33
CA GLY A 291 -14.68 -7.43 -4.45
C GLY A 291 -15.46 -8.39 -5.36
N VAL A 292 -15.21 -9.69 -5.28
CA VAL A 292 -16.04 -10.69 -5.93
C VAL A 292 -17.12 -11.11 -4.95
N THR A 293 -18.40 -10.85 -5.27
CA THR A 293 -19.49 -11.24 -4.38
C THR A 293 -19.35 -12.72 -4.04
N ALA A 294 -19.14 -13.08 -2.78
CA ALA A 294 -19.14 -14.47 -2.33
C ALA A 294 -20.58 -14.97 -2.38
N GLY A 295 -21.12 -15.18 -3.59
CA GLY A 295 -22.38 -15.86 -3.77
C GLY A 295 -22.20 -17.26 -3.22
N GLN A 296 -22.74 -17.53 -2.03
CA GLN A 296 -22.94 -18.90 -1.59
C GLN A 296 -23.70 -19.61 -2.71
N ALA A 297 -23.11 -20.67 -3.27
CA ALA A 297 -23.77 -21.52 -4.23
C ALA A 297 -24.98 -22.15 -3.54
N SER A 298 -26.13 -21.47 -3.61
CA SER A 298 -27.44 -22.01 -3.30
C SER A 298 -28.06 -22.48 -4.61
N PRO A 299 -28.91 -23.52 -4.59
CA PRO A 299 -29.61 -23.98 -5.79
C PRO A 299 -30.47 -22.91 -6.49
N THR A 300 -30.68 -21.76 -5.83
CA THR A 300 -31.45 -20.61 -6.31
C THR A 300 -30.62 -19.41 -6.80
N ASN A 301 -29.31 -19.36 -6.53
CA ASN A 301 -28.43 -18.28 -7.01
C ASN A 301 -27.24 -18.89 -7.77
N PRO A 302 -27.25 -18.87 -9.12
CA PRO A 302 -26.08 -19.31 -9.88
C PRO A 302 -24.86 -18.48 -9.46
N THR A 303 -23.69 -19.13 -9.35
CA THR A 303 -22.42 -18.46 -9.11
C THR A 303 -22.26 -17.33 -10.13
N PRO A 304 -21.94 -16.10 -9.70
CA PRO A 304 -21.74 -15.00 -10.62
C PRO A 304 -20.65 -15.37 -11.63
N VAL A 305 -21.00 -15.32 -12.92
CA VAL A 305 -20.08 -15.59 -14.02
C VAL A 305 -19.21 -14.36 -14.18
N LEU A 306 -17.96 -14.45 -13.73
CA LEU A 306 -16.99 -13.40 -13.98
C LEU A 306 -16.70 -13.29 -15.48
N GLN A 307 -16.88 -12.10 -16.02
CA GLN A 307 -16.51 -11.78 -17.39
C GLN A 307 -15.05 -11.32 -17.41
N TRP A 308 -14.17 -12.20 -17.85
CA TRP A 308 -12.75 -11.90 -18.00
C TRP A 308 -12.51 -10.88 -19.12
N GLN A 309 -11.58 -9.98 -18.85
CA GLN A 309 -11.19 -8.87 -19.70
C GLN A 309 -9.68 -8.87 -19.83
N TYR A 310 -9.21 -8.62 -21.05
CA TYR A 310 -7.79 -8.64 -21.41
C TYR A 310 -7.37 -7.28 -21.97
N PRO A 311 -7.22 -6.22 -21.14
CA PRO A 311 -6.72 -4.94 -21.62
C PRO A 311 -5.28 -5.07 -22.12
N LEU A 312 -5.03 -4.60 -23.35
CA LEU A 312 -3.70 -4.61 -23.96
C LEU A 312 -2.71 -3.74 -23.14
N MET A 313 -1.47 -4.19 -23.07
CA MET A 313 -0.34 -3.50 -22.46
C MET A 313 0.81 -3.40 -23.45
N ASP A 314 1.42 -2.22 -23.47
CA ASP A 314 2.52 -1.89 -24.36
C ASP A 314 3.81 -1.62 -23.58
N GLY A 315 4.95 -1.92 -24.21
CA GLY A 315 6.28 -1.59 -23.72
C GLY A 315 6.68 -2.31 -22.44
N ASN A 316 7.19 -1.56 -21.45
CA ASN A 316 7.63 -2.12 -20.16
C ASN A 316 6.42 -2.47 -19.29
N PHE A 317 5.72 -3.54 -19.67
CA PHE A 317 4.47 -3.95 -19.04
C PHE A 317 4.65 -4.34 -17.57
N LEU A 318 5.82 -4.86 -17.16
CA LEU A 318 6.12 -5.15 -15.75
C LEU A 318 6.13 -3.87 -14.90
N SER A 319 6.73 -2.79 -15.42
CA SER A 319 6.68 -1.48 -14.75
C SER A 319 5.26 -0.91 -14.70
N LEU A 320 4.47 -1.09 -15.77
CA LEU A 320 3.07 -0.67 -15.80
C LEU A 320 2.21 -1.44 -14.78
N LEU A 321 2.40 -2.75 -14.66
CA LEU A 321 1.71 -3.58 -13.67
C LEU A 321 2.06 -3.14 -12.24
N LEU A 322 3.35 -2.92 -11.96
CA LEU A 322 3.79 -2.40 -10.66
C LEU A 322 3.15 -1.03 -10.37
N ALA A 323 3.17 -0.10 -11.32
CA ALA A 323 2.56 1.21 -11.13
C ALA A 323 1.05 1.12 -10.83
N ARG A 324 0.32 0.25 -11.53
CA ARG A 324 -1.11 -0.01 -11.26
C ARG A 324 -1.32 -0.58 -9.85
N GLN A 325 -0.45 -1.48 -9.40
CA GLN A 325 -0.52 -2.04 -8.05
C GLN A 325 -0.27 -0.98 -6.98
N VAL A 326 0.72 -0.10 -7.17
CA VAL A 326 1.01 1.01 -6.23
C VAL A 326 -0.20 1.93 -6.09
N VAL A 327 -0.84 2.30 -7.20
CA VAL A 327 -2.07 3.13 -7.20
C VAL A 327 -3.22 2.42 -6.49
N ALA A 328 -3.34 1.10 -6.67
CA ALA A 328 -4.34 0.30 -5.98
C ALA A 328 -4.10 0.29 -4.46
N GLN A 329 -2.86 0.11 -4.02
CA GLN A 329 -2.48 0.13 -2.61
C GLN A 329 -2.76 1.50 -1.96
N GLN A 330 -2.50 2.60 -2.67
CA GLN A 330 -2.88 3.94 -2.20
C GLN A 330 -4.40 4.09 -2.01
N SER A 331 -5.17 3.53 -2.95
CA SER A 331 -6.64 3.53 -2.88
C SER A 331 -7.17 2.66 -1.75
N VAL A 332 -6.58 1.47 -1.53
CA VAL A 332 -6.87 0.59 -0.38
C VAL A 332 -6.57 1.30 0.93
N PHE A 333 -5.43 2.00 1.03
CA PHE A 333 -5.10 2.79 2.21
C PHE A 333 -6.16 3.87 2.49
N ALA A 334 -6.56 4.65 1.48
CA ALA A 334 -7.59 5.67 1.65
C ALA A 334 -8.92 5.08 2.16
N GLN A 335 -9.36 3.94 1.62
CA GLN A 335 -10.56 3.23 2.10
C GLN A 335 -10.40 2.74 3.55
N THR A 336 -9.22 2.23 3.87
CA THR A 336 -8.85 1.74 5.20
C THR A 336 -8.91 2.88 6.24
N VAL A 337 -8.43 4.07 5.88
CA VAL A 337 -8.54 5.28 6.72
C VAL A 337 -10.00 5.64 6.97
N GLN A 338 -10.85 5.63 5.94
CA GLN A 338 -12.29 5.93 6.10
C GLN A 338 -12.97 4.92 7.03
N LEU A 339 -12.64 3.63 6.88
CA LEU A 339 -13.15 2.57 7.74
C LEU A 339 -12.69 2.79 9.19
N ALA A 340 -11.40 3.04 9.40
CA ALA A 340 -10.82 3.27 10.72
C ALA A 340 -11.46 4.46 11.44
N ARG A 341 -11.69 5.57 10.71
CA ARG A 341 -12.42 6.75 11.20
C ARG A 341 -13.87 6.44 11.56
N SER A 342 -14.56 5.64 10.74
CA SER A 342 -15.94 5.26 11.00
C SER A 342 -16.10 4.34 12.23
N GLN A 343 -15.10 3.51 12.49
CA GLN A 343 -15.08 2.53 13.57
C GLN A 343 -14.34 3.01 14.82
N LYS A 344 -13.75 4.21 14.80
CA LYS A 344 -12.93 4.76 15.89
C LYS A 344 -11.88 3.75 16.37
N MET A 345 -11.14 3.16 15.42
CA MET A 345 -10.17 2.09 15.72
C MET A 345 -9.02 2.59 16.58
N ASP A 346 -8.55 1.76 17.52
CA ASP A 346 -7.30 2.04 18.23
C ASP A 346 -6.08 1.91 17.31
N ALA A 347 -4.95 2.47 17.74
CA ALA A 347 -3.73 2.52 16.94
C ALA A 347 -3.23 1.12 16.52
N VAL A 348 -3.27 0.13 17.41
CA VAL A 348 -2.74 -1.21 17.14
C VAL A 348 -3.58 -1.92 16.10
N CYS A 349 -4.91 -1.88 16.23
CA CYS A 349 -5.82 -2.46 15.25
C CYS A 349 -5.65 -1.81 13.87
N PHE A 350 -5.51 -0.48 13.82
CA PHE A 350 -5.32 0.24 12.57
C PHE A 350 -4.02 -0.14 11.86
N GLU A 351 -2.91 -0.20 12.60
CA GLU A 351 -1.61 -0.58 12.03
C GLU A 351 -1.58 -2.03 11.53
N GLN A 352 -2.18 -2.96 12.28
CA GLN A 352 -2.30 -4.35 11.84
C GLN A 352 -3.14 -4.46 10.57
N MET A 353 -4.21 -3.68 10.46
CA MET A 353 -5.05 -3.65 9.26
C MET A 353 -4.27 -3.12 8.04
N ILE A 354 -3.53 -2.01 8.18
CA ILE A 354 -2.66 -1.49 7.11
C ILE A 354 -1.62 -2.55 6.70
N ALA A 355 -0.93 -3.15 7.67
CA ALA A 355 0.12 -4.13 7.42
C ALA A 355 -0.41 -5.38 6.70
N ASN A 356 -1.67 -5.78 6.95
CA ASN A 356 -2.27 -6.93 6.29
C ASN A 356 -2.81 -6.59 4.89
N LEU A 357 -3.45 -5.44 4.73
CA LEU A 357 -4.11 -5.05 3.47
C LEU A 357 -3.15 -4.51 2.42
N LEU A 358 -2.04 -3.89 2.84
CA LEU A 358 -1.05 -3.33 1.92
C LEU A 358 0.11 -4.27 1.61
N LYS A 359 0.14 -5.47 2.21
CA LYS A 359 1.08 -6.53 1.81
C LYS A 359 0.98 -6.69 0.29
N PRO A 360 2.10 -6.61 -0.44
CA PRO A 360 2.07 -6.88 -1.86
C PRO A 360 1.50 -8.29 -2.05
N GLY A 361 0.48 -8.45 -2.88
CA GLY A 361 -0.04 -9.76 -3.30
C GLY A 361 0.95 -10.54 -4.19
N ILE A 362 2.22 -10.15 -4.14
CA ILE A 362 3.33 -10.70 -4.89
C ILE A 362 4.04 -11.66 -3.94
N TYR A 363 3.53 -12.89 -3.87
CA TYR A 363 4.19 -13.96 -3.16
C TYR A 363 5.08 -14.70 -4.16
N PHE A 364 6.39 -14.59 -3.99
CA PHE A 364 7.36 -15.51 -4.58
C PHE A 364 8.02 -16.23 -3.41
N ASP A 365 7.33 -17.24 -2.89
CA ASP A 365 7.92 -18.21 -1.95
C ASP A 365 8.56 -19.38 -2.72
#